data_AF-A0A2U2NAE5-F1
#
_entry.id   AF-A0A2U2NAE5-F1
#
_cell.length_a   1.000
_cell.length_b   1.000
_cell.length_c   1.000
_cell.angle_alpha   90.00
_cell.angle_beta   90.00
_cell.angle_gamma   90.00
#
_symmetry.space_group_name_H-M   'P 1'
#
loop_
_entity.id
_entity.type
_entity.pdbx_description
1 polymer ?
#
loop_
_entity_poly.entity_id
_entity_poly.type
_entity_poly.pdbx_seq_one_letter_code
_entity_poly.pdbx_strand_id
1 'polypeptide(L)'
;MSVSSRIRMQFVRSIAPAAEGAAGSGSTGTTAGSTATGKLGSHNTGVADSGRWSTRRIAMYALFVALAMVTSFIEFPITPVTWLKYDPSGIVCLIAGFAYGPSAAVIVSVLGFVPHVFADPWGTLMAVLVALCLSVPASFIYHKARTRKGAALGILAGAVLAIVAAIVGNLIVTPIYAHMTVSAVAAMIVPILLPFNIAKMAIHAVVTFLIYKPISNLLAKQQ
;
A
#
# COMPACT_ATOMS: atom_id res chain seq x y z
N MET A 1 -27.45 40.68 2.98
CA MET A 1 -26.00 40.93 2.72
C MET A 1 -25.49 41.77 3.88
N SER A 2 -24.44 41.48 4.65
CA SER A 2 -23.46 40.39 4.72
C SER A 2 -22.92 40.38 6.16
N VAL A 3 -22.69 39.19 6.70
CA VAL A 3 -22.31 38.88 8.09
C VAL A 3 -20.80 39.09 8.26
N SER A 4 -20.42 40.23 8.83
CA SER A 4 -19.03 40.61 9.14
C SER A 4 -18.87 40.84 10.65
N SER A 5 -18.95 39.78 11.48
CA SER A 5 -18.82 39.95 12.95
C SER A 5 -18.43 38.69 13.75
N ARG A 6 -17.72 37.70 13.19
CA ARG A 6 -17.38 36.47 13.94
C ARG A 6 -15.94 36.00 13.81
N ILE A 7 -14.98 36.91 13.73
CA ILE A 7 -13.55 36.56 13.80
C ILE A 7 -12.80 37.60 14.65
N ARG A 8 -12.95 37.48 15.98
CA ARG A 8 -11.99 37.93 17.00
C ARG A 8 -12.61 37.61 18.37
N MET A 9 -11.79 37.11 19.30
CA MET A 9 -12.11 36.71 20.68
C MET A 9 -12.47 35.24 20.90
N GLN A 10 -11.50 34.33 20.76
CA GLN A 10 -11.41 33.13 21.61
C GLN A 10 -9.93 32.75 21.88
N PHE A 11 -9.12 33.73 22.24
CA PHE A 11 -7.83 33.48 22.87
C PHE A 11 -7.80 34.34 24.14
N VAL A 12 -7.34 33.76 25.25
CA VAL A 12 -7.18 34.31 26.61
C VAL A 12 -8.30 33.98 27.61
N ARG A 13 -7.99 32.99 28.47
CA ARG A 13 -8.27 32.88 29.93
C ARG A 13 -7.41 31.69 30.42
N SER A 14 -6.20 31.88 30.93
CA SER A 14 -5.78 32.40 32.25
C SER A 14 -6.18 31.52 33.46
N ILE A 15 -5.26 30.63 33.85
CA ILE A 15 -4.63 30.44 35.19
C ILE A 15 -5.54 30.39 36.46
N ALA A 16 -5.69 29.15 37.01
CA ALA A 16 -5.58 28.65 38.41
C ALA A 16 -6.43 29.25 39.57
N PRO A 17 -6.43 28.73 40.85
CA PRO A 17 -5.93 27.45 41.42
C PRO A 17 -6.87 26.78 42.50
N ALA A 18 -6.39 25.66 43.08
CA ALA A 18 -6.46 25.23 44.50
C ALA A 18 -7.63 24.35 45.04
N ALA A 19 -7.27 23.60 46.07
CA ALA A 19 -7.82 22.35 46.62
C ALA A 19 -8.74 22.52 47.85
N GLU A 20 -9.48 21.45 48.18
CA GLU A 20 -10.02 20.95 49.48
C GLU A 20 -11.32 20.20 49.17
N GLY A 21 -11.73 19.08 49.76
CA GLY A 21 -11.30 18.29 50.90
C GLY A 21 -12.50 17.39 51.28
N ALA A 22 -12.21 16.31 51.99
CA ALA A 22 -13.11 15.57 52.88
C ALA A 22 -14.17 14.58 52.31
N ALA A 23 -14.29 13.51 53.10
CA ALA A 23 -14.99 12.26 52.92
C ALA A 23 -16.51 12.35 53.19
N GLY A 24 -17.26 11.36 52.67
CA GLY A 24 -18.65 11.11 53.03
C GLY A 24 -19.07 9.70 52.63
N SER A 25 -19.13 8.80 53.61
CA SER A 25 -19.74 7.48 53.55
C SER A 25 -21.28 7.58 53.52
N GLY A 26 -21.97 6.77 52.72
CA GLY A 26 -23.42 6.64 52.78
C GLY A 26 -23.99 5.70 51.72
N SER A 27 -24.87 4.80 52.14
CA SER A 27 -25.26 3.55 51.50
C SER A 27 -26.52 3.61 50.61
N THR A 28 -26.68 2.55 49.80
CA THR A 28 -27.94 1.90 49.33
C THR A 28 -28.92 2.64 48.42
N GLY A 29 -29.26 2.01 47.27
CA GLY A 29 -30.47 2.32 46.50
C GLY A 29 -30.49 1.73 45.08
N THR A 30 -31.06 0.53 44.94
CA THR A 30 -31.41 -0.17 43.69
C THR A 30 -32.36 0.65 42.80
N THR A 31 -32.15 0.70 41.47
CA THR A 31 -33.13 0.34 40.41
C THR A 31 -32.71 0.74 38.98
N ALA A 32 -33.26 -0.04 38.04
CA ALA A 32 -33.49 0.23 36.61
C ALA A 32 -32.32 0.01 35.63
N GLY A 33 -32.34 -1.18 35.04
CA GLY A 33 -31.56 -1.50 33.86
C GLY A 33 -31.93 -0.63 32.66
N SER A 34 -30.92 -0.26 31.89
CA SER A 34 -31.07 0.20 30.52
C SER A 34 -30.23 -0.69 29.61
N THR A 35 -30.93 -1.30 28.67
CA THR A 35 -30.53 -2.32 27.73
C THR A 35 -29.29 -1.93 26.92
N ALA A 36 -28.11 -2.41 27.33
CA ALA A 36 -26.94 -2.42 26.46
C ALA A 36 -27.12 -3.52 25.42
N THR A 37 -27.62 -3.16 24.24
CA THR A 37 -27.65 -4.03 23.07
C THR A 37 -26.21 -4.38 22.68
N GLY A 38 -25.83 -5.60 23.01
CA GLY A 38 -24.52 -6.16 22.71
C GLY A 38 -24.27 -6.22 21.21
N LYS A 39 -23.23 -5.52 20.76
CA LYS A 39 -22.42 -5.99 19.64
C LYS A 39 -21.20 -6.65 20.27
N LEU A 40 -21.26 -7.98 20.41
CA LEU A 40 -20.15 -8.82 20.82
C LEU A 40 -18.98 -8.58 19.84
N GLY A 41 -18.07 -7.69 20.23
CA GLY A 41 -16.77 -7.57 19.58
C GLY A 41 -16.03 -8.88 19.81
N SER A 42 -15.55 -9.49 18.74
CA SER A 42 -14.67 -10.65 18.79
C SER A 42 -13.49 -10.35 19.73
N HIS A 43 -13.46 -11.06 20.85
CA HIS A 43 -12.36 -11.26 21.81
C HIS A 43 -11.06 -10.48 21.48
N ASN A 44 -10.92 -9.27 22.02
CA ASN A 44 -9.63 -8.58 22.08
C ASN A 44 -8.89 -9.10 23.32
N THR A 45 -7.93 -10.01 23.14
CA THR A 45 -6.98 -10.42 24.19
C THR A 45 -5.68 -9.59 24.16
N GLY A 46 -5.69 -8.45 23.48
CA GLY A 46 -4.54 -7.55 23.40
C GLY A 46 -4.39 -6.73 24.69
N VAL A 47 -3.30 -6.95 25.42
CA VAL A 47 -2.72 -5.93 26.32
C VAL A 47 -2.60 -4.63 25.52
N ALA A 48 -2.97 -3.51 26.12
CA ALA A 48 -2.94 -2.20 25.49
C ALA A 48 -1.50 -1.83 25.09
N ASP A 49 -1.08 -2.22 23.89
CA ASP A 49 0.23 -1.93 23.33
C ASP A 49 0.15 -0.66 22.48
N SER A 50 0.22 0.51 23.12
CA SER A 50 0.46 1.75 22.40
C SER A 50 1.87 1.68 21.78
N GLY A 51 1.94 1.50 20.45
CA GLY A 51 3.19 1.54 19.68
C GLY A 51 3.67 0.20 19.10
N ARG A 52 3.05 -0.94 19.42
CA ARG A 52 3.40 -2.25 18.82
C ARG A 52 2.49 -2.58 17.65
N TRP A 53 3.03 -3.22 16.61
CA TRP A 53 2.24 -3.62 15.44
C TRP A 53 1.14 -4.59 15.89
N SER A 54 -0.12 -4.24 15.64
CA SER A 54 -1.25 -5.13 15.91
C SER A 54 -1.03 -6.48 15.21
N THR A 55 -1.25 -7.58 15.93
CA THR A 55 -1.22 -8.95 15.38
C THR A 55 -2.04 -9.06 14.10
N ARG A 56 -3.16 -8.34 14.01
CA ARG A 56 -4.01 -8.25 12.82
C ARG A 56 -3.31 -7.62 11.63
N ARG A 57 -2.57 -6.52 11.85
CA ARG A 57 -1.81 -5.84 10.78
C ARG A 57 -0.72 -6.76 10.24
N ILE A 58 -0.02 -7.47 11.12
CA ILE A 58 0.99 -8.47 10.75
C ILE A 58 0.35 -9.58 9.90
N ALA A 59 -0.77 -10.15 10.36
CA ALA A 59 -1.48 -11.20 9.63
C ALA A 59 -1.93 -10.74 8.24
N MET A 60 -2.41 -9.51 8.11
CA MET A 60 -2.81 -8.95 6.82
C MET A 60 -1.62 -8.73 5.89
N TYR A 61 -0.47 -8.27 6.41
CA TYR A 61 0.73 -8.14 5.60
C TYR A 61 1.21 -9.51 5.12
N ALA A 62 1.22 -10.51 5.99
CA ALA A 62 1.55 -11.88 5.61
C ALA A 62 0.61 -12.43 4.52
N LEU A 63 -0.69 -12.15 4.60
CA LEU A 63 -1.65 -12.52 3.56
C LEU A 63 -1.34 -11.85 2.23
N PHE A 64 -1.10 -10.54 2.20
CA PHE A 64 -0.74 -9.83 0.97
C PHE A 64 0.61 -10.29 0.40
N VAL A 65 1.59 -10.57 1.25
CA VAL A 65 2.87 -11.16 0.84
C VAL A 65 2.65 -12.52 0.20
N ALA A 66 1.87 -13.41 0.83
CA ALA A 66 1.56 -14.72 0.28
C ALA A 66 0.83 -14.62 -1.07
N LEU A 67 -0.13 -13.71 -1.21
CA LEU A 67 -0.81 -13.44 -2.47
C LEU A 67 0.15 -12.92 -3.54
N ALA A 68 1.05 -12.00 -3.18
CA ALA A 68 2.06 -11.47 -4.11
C ALA A 68 3.03 -12.57 -4.56
N MET A 69 3.47 -13.44 -3.64
CA MET A 69 4.28 -14.61 -3.97
C MET A 69 3.56 -15.55 -4.94
N VAL A 70 2.34 -15.99 -4.63
CA VAL A 70 1.60 -16.91 -5.51
C VAL A 70 1.36 -16.30 -6.88
N THR A 71 0.99 -15.03 -6.94
CA THR A 71 0.75 -14.33 -8.20
C THR A 71 2.03 -14.07 -9.00
N SER A 72 3.19 -13.90 -8.35
CA SER A 72 4.47 -13.75 -9.05
C SER A 72 4.88 -15.00 -9.82
N PHE A 73 4.45 -16.20 -9.39
CA PHE A 73 4.68 -17.44 -10.14
C PHE A 73 3.76 -17.63 -11.35
N ILE A 74 2.68 -16.84 -11.48
CA ILE A 74 1.81 -16.84 -12.65
C ILE A 74 2.42 -15.89 -13.69
N GLU A 75 3.63 -16.21 -14.12
CA GLU A 75 4.39 -15.42 -15.06
C GLU A 75 4.34 -16.01 -16.48
N PHE A 76 4.17 -15.15 -17.48
CA PHE A 76 4.18 -15.56 -18.88
C PHE A 76 4.88 -14.54 -19.79
N PRO A 77 5.61 -14.99 -20.82
CA PRO A 77 6.26 -14.11 -21.78
C PRO A 77 5.20 -13.53 -22.74
N ILE A 78 5.03 -12.21 -22.72
CA ILE A 78 4.16 -11.49 -23.68
C ILE A 78 4.94 -11.10 -24.94
N THR A 79 6.27 -11.04 -24.84
CA THR A 79 7.15 -10.65 -25.94
C THR A 79 7.96 -11.85 -26.42
N PRO A 80 8.58 -11.78 -27.63
CA PRO A 80 9.52 -12.80 -28.11
C PRO A 80 10.75 -12.96 -27.21
N VAL A 81 10.96 -12.03 -26.29
CA VAL A 81 12.06 -11.98 -25.35
C VAL A 81 11.73 -12.78 -24.10
N THR A 82 12.48 -13.85 -23.86
CA THR A 82 12.18 -14.86 -22.81
C THR A 82 12.40 -14.37 -21.38
N TRP A 83 13.26 -13.38 -21.16
CA TRP A 83 13.52 -12.81 -19.85
C TRP A 83 12.49 -11.75 -19.43
N LEU A 84 11.64 -11.27 -20.35
CA LEU A 84 10.69 -10.19 -20.10
C LEU A 84 9.28 -10.75 -19.89
N LYS A 85 9.01 -11.15 -18.64
CA LYS A 85 7.77 -11.84 -18.25
C LYS A 85 6.79 -10.91 -17.54
N TYR A 86 5.51 -11.08 -17.86
CA TYR A 86 4.43 -10.43 -17.15
C TYR A 86 3.93 -11.30 -16.01
N ASP A 87 3.66 -10.67 -14.87
CA ASP A 87 3.07 -11.26 -13.69
C ASP A 87 2.06 -10.27 -13.03
N PRO A 88 0.98 -10.77 -12.41
CA PRO A 88 -0.02 -9.92 -11.76
C PRO A 88 0.35 -9.46 -10.34
N SER A 89 1.54 -9.76 -9.81
CA SER A 89 1.87 -9.47 -8.40
C SER A 89 1.91 -7.97 -8.07
N GLY A 90 2.22 -7.11 -9.05
CA GLY A 90 2.19 -5.64 -8.89
C GLY A 90 0.81 -5.10 -8.50
N ILE A 91 -0.27 -5.77 -8.93
CA ILE A 91 -1.65 -5.44 -8.53
C ILE A 91 -1.83 -5.67 -7.03
N VAL A 92 -1.31 -6.80 -6.51
CA VAL A 92 -1.37 -7.14 -5.08
C VAL A 92 -0.60 -6.12 -4.26
N CYS A 93 0.59 -5.73 -4.72
CA CYS A 93 1.42 -4.70 -4.08
C CYS A 93 0.70 -3.34 -4.00
N LEU A 94 0.05 -2.92 -5.09
CA LEU A 94 -0.75 -1.69 -5.12
C LEU A 94 -1.93 -1.74 -4.15
N ILE A 95 -2.66 -2.86 -4.10
CA ILE A 95 -3.81 -3.01 -3.19
C ILE A 95 -3.36 -2.96 -1.73
N ALA A 96 -2.28 -3.67 -1.39
CA ALA A 96 -1.71 -3.63 -0.05
C ALA A 96 -1.31 -2.20 0.34
N GLY A 97 -0.65 -1.50 -0.58
CA GLY A 97 -0.29 -0.09 -0.43
C GLY A 97 -1.50 0.82 -0.23
N PHE A 98 -2.60 0.60 -0.97
CA PHE A 98 -3.79 1.43 -0.84
C PHE A 98 -4.55 1.17 0.45
N ALA A 99 -4.58 -0.09 0.90
CA ALA A 99 -5.28 -0.48 2.12
C ALA A 99 -4.53 -0.07 3.40
N TYR A 100 -3.21 -0.25 3.44
CA TYR A 100 -2.42 -0.13 4.66
C TYR A 100 -1.30 0.92 4.63
N GLY A 101 -1.10 1.58 3.49
CA GLY A 101 -0.15 2.66 3.30
C GLY A 101 1.19 2.24 2.71
N PRO A 102 2.12 3.20 2.52
CA PRO A 102 3.34 2.98 1.75
C PRO A 102 4.26 1.91 2.33
N SER A 103 4.28 1.74 3.65
CA SER A 103 5.05 0.69 4.31
C SER A 103 4.59 -0.72 3.90
N ALA A 104 3.28 -0.92 3.73
CA ALA A 104 2.74 -2.18 3.24
C ALA A 104 3.14 -2.43 1.78
N ALA A 105 3.14 -1.38 0.95
CA ALA A 105 3.60 -1.46 -0.43
C ALA A 105 5.06 -1.95 -0.50
N VAL A 106 5.94 -1.40 0.34
CA VAL A 106 7.35 -1.82 0.42
C VAL A 106 7.47 -3.28 0.86
N ILE A 107 6.84 -3.64 1.97
CA ILE A 107 6.96 -5.00 2.54
C ILE A 107 6.46 -6.06 1.57
N VAL A 108 5.29 -5.82 0.96
CA VAL A 108 4.68 -6.76 0.02
C VAL A 108 5.48 -6.85 -1.28
N SER A 109 6.00 -5.73 -1.78
CA SER A 109 6.83 -5.72 -3.00
C SER A 109 8.19 -6.40 -2.81
N VAL A 110 8.78 -6.33 -1.62
CA VAL A 110 10.08 -6.97 -1.36
C VAL A 110 9.88 -8.45 -1.03
N LEU A 111 9.05 -8.75 -0.03
CA LEU A 111 8.86 -10.13 0.42
C LEU A 111 8.15 -10.98 -0.62
N GLY A 112 7.25 -10.40 -1.43
CA GLY A 112 6.52 -11.09 -2.49
C GLY A 112 7.43 -11.80 -3.50
N PHE A 113 8.64 -11.31 -3.71
CA PHE A 113 9.58 -11.87 -4.70
C PHE A 113 10.74 -12.66 -4.09
N VAL A 114 10.81 -12.81 -2.76
CA VAL A 114 11.88 -13.57 -2.08
C VAL A 114 12.11 -14.97 -2.67
N PRO A 115 11.08 -15.76 -3.03
CA PRO A 115 11.29 -17.09 -3.62
C PRO A 115 12.06 -17.04 -4.95
N HIS A 116 11.88 -15.97 -5.73
CA HIS A 116 12.51 -15.82 -7.05
C HIS A 116 14.02 -15.52 -6.93
N VAL A 117 14.48 -14.98 -5.79
CA VAL A 117 15.91 -14.68 -5.56
C VAL A 117 16.79 -15.92 -5.75
N PHE A 118 16.28 -17.10 -5.39
CA PHE A 118 17.03 -18.35 -5.49
C PHE A 118 17.09 -18.92 -6.92
N ALA A 119 16.18 -18.49 -7.81
CA ALA A 119 16.09 -18.97 -9.17
C ALA A 119 16.67 -17.97 -10.18
N ASP A 120 16.31 -16.70 -10.06
CA ASP A 120 16.77 -15.61 -10.92
C ASP A 120 16.97 -14.32 -10.10
N PRO A 121 18.18 -14.13 -9.50
CA PRO A 121 18.48 -12.96 -8.69
C PRO A 121 18.36 -11.64 -9.46
N TRP A 122 18.74 -11.62 -10.74
CA TRP A 122 18.74 -10.41 -11.57
C TRP A 122 17.32 -10.01 -11.99
N GLY A 123 16.51 -10.98 -12.44
CA GLY A 123 15.10 -10.75 -12.70
C GLY A 123 14.35 -10.33 -11.44
N THR A 124 14.67 -10.94 -10.30
CA THR A 124 14.08 -10.57 -9.00
C THR A 124 14.40 -9.14 -8.59
N LEU A 125 15.66 -8.72 -8.74
CA LEU A 125 16.06 -7.35 -8.45
C LEU A 125 15.27 -6.34 -9.28
N MET A 126 15.12 -6.61 -10.58
CA MET A 126 14.34 -5.79 -11.50
C MET A 126 12.85 -5.78 -11.12
N ALA A 127 12.28 -6.94 -10.81
CA ALA A 127 10.88 -7.07 -10.44
C ALA A 127 10.55 -6.30 -9.16
N VAL A 128 11.39 -6.42 -8.13
CA VAL A 128 11.26 -5.68 -6.87
C VAL A 128 11.41 -4.17 -7.11
N LEU A 129 12.40 -3.74 -7.91
CA LEU A 129 12.59 -2.32 -8.26
C LEU A 129 11.33 -1.74 -8.92
N VAL A 130 10.80 -2.42 -9.94
CA VAL A 130 9.60 -1.99 -10.66
C VAL A 130 8.37 -2.01 -9.75
N ALA A 131 8.21 -3.04 -8.92
CA ALA A 131 7.11 -3.14 -7.97
C ALA A 131 7.14 -2.02 -6.93
N LEU A 132 8.32 -1.65 -6.42
CA LEU A 132 8.49 -0.52 -5.49
C LEU A 132 8.19 0.82 -6.17
N CYS A 133 8.76 1.07 -7.34
CA CYS A 133 8.53 2.30 -8.12
C CYS A 133 7.06 2.45 -8.55
N LEU A 134 6.34 1.35 -8.73
CA LEU A 134 4.90 1.37 -8.98
C LEU A 134 4.11 1.65 -7.70
N SER A 135 4.30 0.81 -6.68
CA SER A 135 3.37 0.72 -5.55
C SER A 135 3.58 1.78 -4.48
N VAL A 136 4.83 2.18 -4.20
CA VAL A 136 5.16 3.14 -3.14
C VAL A 136 4.65 4.55 -3.44
N PRO A 137 4.99 5.19 -4.58
CA PRO A 137 4.47 6.53 -4.90
C PRO A 137 2.95 6.51 -5.09
N ALA A 138 2.40 5.45 -5.69
CA ALA A 138 0.96 5.31 -5.83
C ALA A 138 0.26 5.29 -4.47
N SER A 139 0.76 4.46 -3.55
CA SER A 139 0.25 4.37 -2.19
C SER A 139 0.37 5.70 -1.47
N PHE A 140 1.53 6.37 -1.56
CA PHE A 140 1.79 7.65 -0.89
C PHE A 140 0.79 8.73 -1.32
N ILE A 141 0.56 8.90 -2.62
CA ILE A 141 -0.39 9.87 -3.17
C ILE A 141 -1.82 9.53 -2.73
N TYR A 142 -2.23 8.26 -2.84
CA TYR A 142 -3.57 7.84 -2.44
C TYR A 142 -3.81 7.99 -0.94
N HIS A 143 -2.82 7.71 -0.10
CA HIS A 143 -2.95 7.81 1.35
C HIS A 143 -3.17 9.25 1.82
N LYS A 144 -2.60 10.23 1.11
CA LYS A 144 -2.80 11.66 1.39
C LYS A 144 -4.20 12.14 0.99
N ALA A 145 -4.77 11.58 -0.07
CA ALA A 145 -6.10 11.94 -0.56
C ALA A 145 -6.87 10.70 -1.04
N ARG A 146 -7.60 10.04 -0.12
CA ARG A 146 -8.37 8.80 -0.38
C ARG A 146 -9.63 9.03 -1.21
N THR A 147 -9.43 9.44 -2.46
CA THR A 147 -10.47 9.68 -3.46
C THR A 147 -10.20 8.85 -4.72
N ARG A 148 -11.20 8.70 -5.58
CA ARG A 148 -10.99 8.05 -6.89
C ARG A 148 -9.97 8.78 -7.75
N LYS A 149 -9.98 10.12 -7.69
CA LYS A 149 -8.99 10.96 -8.39
C LYS A 149 -7.58 10.75 -7.82
N GLY A 150 -7.45 10.67 -6.50
CA GLY A 150 -6.18 10.38 -5.83
C GLY A 150 -5.63 9.00 -6.17
N ALA A 151 -6.49 7.98 -6.27
CA ALA A 151 -6.09 6.65 -6.71
C ALA A 151 -5.58 6.65 -8.16
N ALA A 152 -6.32 7.28 -9.09
CA ALA A 152 -5.92 7.38 -10.48
C ALA A 152 -4.59 8.14 -10.64
N LEU A 153 -4.43 9.28 -9.95
CA LEU A 153 -3.20 10.07 -9.97
C LEU A 153 -2.02 9.30 -9.37
N GLY A 154 -2.25 8.58 -8.27
CA GLY A 154 -1.25 7.74 -7.64
C GLY A 154 -0.77 6.61 -8.56
N ILE A 155 -1.70 5.86 -9.14
CA ILE A 155 -1.39 4.79 -10.10
C ILE A 155 -0.62 5.35 -11.29
N LEU A 156 -1.05 6.48 -11.86
CA LEU A 156 -0.37 7.10 -13.01
C LEU A 156 1.05 7.53 -12.66
N ALA A 157 1.25 8.20 -11.52
CA ALA A 157 2.57 8.60 -11.06
C ALA A 157 3.50 7.39 -10.82
N GLY A 158 2.97 6.34 -10.18
CA GLY A 158 3.71 5.09 -9.98
C GLY A 158 4.03 4.38 -11.29
N ALA A 159 3.10 4.33 -12.24
CA ALA A 159 3.33 3.73 -13.56
C ALA A 159 4.45 4.43 -14.33
N VAL A 160 4.49 5.77 -14.32
CA VAL A 160 5.56 6.54 -14.96
C VAL A 160 6.91 6.22 -14.31
N LEU A 161 6.98 6.24 -12.97
CA LEU A 161 8.21 5.92 -12.24
C LEU A 161 8.66 4.47 -12.47
N ALA A 162 7.72 3.53 -12.52
CA ALA A 162 7.99 2.13 -12.80
C ALA A 162 8.52 1.90 -14.22
N ILE A 163 7.98 2.59 -15.23
CA ILE A 163 8.48 2.53 -16.61
C ILE A 163 9.90 3.09 -16.68
N VAL A 164 10.17 4.24 -16.07
CA VAL A 164 11.52 4.81 -16.03
C VAL A 164 12.50 3.86 -15.33
N ALA A 165 12.11 3.31 -14.17
CA ALA A 165 12.92 2.35 -13.43
C ALA A 165 13.16 1.05 -14.23
N ALA A 166 12.16 0.57 -14.97
CA ALA A 166 12.31 -0.59 -15.84
C ALA A 166 13.29 -0.33 -16.99
N ILE A 167 13.23 0.83 -17.64
CA ILE A 167 14.15 1.18 -18.74
C ILE A 167 15.58 1.31 -18.21
N VAL A 168 15.77 2.08 -17.13
CA VAL A 168 17.08 2.25 -16.49
C VAL A 168 17.62 0.91 -15.99
N GLY A 169 16.77 0.11 -15.36
CA GLY A 169 17.12 -1.23 -14.89
C GLY A 169 17.56 -2.14 -16.02
N ASN A 170 16.84 -2.19 -17.14
CA ASN A 170 17.24 -2.98 -18.31
C ASN A 170 18.56 -2.47 -18.92
N LEU A 171 18.79 -1.16 -18.98
CA LEU A 171 20.06 -0.62 -19.49
C LEU A 171 21.29 -1.01 -18.64
N ILE A 172 21.10 -1.34 -17.36
CA ILE A 172 22.17 -1.72 -16.44
C ILE A 172 22.29 -3.24 -16.32
N VAL A 173 21.16 -3.92 -16.07
CA VAL A 173 21.13 -5.35 -15.75
C VAL A 173 21.12 -6.24 -16.99
N THR A 174 20.42 -5.86 -18.06
CA THR A 174 20.34 -6.69 -19.28
C THR A 174 21.70 -6.91 -19.96
N PRO A 175 22.61 -5.91 -20.06
CA PRO A 175 23.96 -6.16 -20.60
C PRO A 175 24.75 -7.20 -19.81
N ILE A 176 24.63 -7.18 -18.48
CA ILE A 176 25.32 -8.10 -17.57
C ILE A 176 24.70 -9.49 -17.66
N TYR A 177 23.37 -9.55 -17.68
CA TYR A 177 22.59 -10.79 -17.67
C TYR A 177 22.60 -11.52 -19.01
N ALA A 178 22.41 -10.80 -20.12
CA ALA A 178 22.28 -11.36 -21.47
C ALA A 178 23.56 -11.22 -22.31
N HIS A 179 24.66 -10.78 -21.70
CA HIS A 179 25.98 -10.63 -22.34
C HIS A 179 25.95 -9.85 -23.67
N MET A 180 25.16 -8.78 -23.71
CA MET A 180 24.98 -7.93 -24.89
C MET A 180 25.45 -6.49 -24.61
N THR A 181 25.76 -5.75 -25.67
CA THR A 181 26.17 -4.35 -25.53
C THR A 181 25.01 -3.47 -25.07
N VAL A 182 25.32 -2.40 -24.33
CA VAL A 182 24.32 -1.39 -23.92
C VAL A 182 23.60 -0.81 -25.14
N SER A 183 24.30 -0.64 -26.27
CA SER A 183 23.71 -0.15 -27.51
C SER A 183 22.67 -1.11 -28.10
N ALA A 184 22.89 -2.42 -27.99
CA ALA A 184 21.91 -3.42 -28.42
C ALA A 184 20.65 -3.38 -27.54
N VAL A 185 20.81 -3.23 -26.22
CA VAL A 185 19.67 -3.04 -25.29
C VAL A 185 18.92 -1.74 -25.59
N ALA A 186 19.65 -0.66 -25.84
CA ALA A 186 19.06 0.64 -26.16
C ALA A 186 18.20 0.58 -27.44
N ALA A 187 18.67 -0.16 -28.46
CA ALA A 187 17.91 -0.39 -29.69
C ALA A 187 16.60 -1.16 -29.45
N MET A 188 16.51 -1.96 -28.39
CA MET A 188 15.30 -2.69 -28.01
C MET A 188 14.31 -1.87 -27.16
N ILE A 189 14.68 -0.66 -26.71
CA ILE A 189 13.82 0.16 -25.84
C ILE A 189 12.49 0.47 -26.52
N VAL A 190 12.54 1.09 -27.69
CA VAL A 190 11.35 1.53 -28.42
C VAL A 190 10.50 0.35 -28.92
N PRO A 191 11.07 -0.69 -29.55
CA PRO A 191 10.25 -1.78 -30.12
C PRO A 191 9.75 -2.81 -29.09
N ILE A 192 10.46 -3.02 -27.96
CA ILE A 192 10.18 -4.15 -27.05
C ILE A 192 9.96 -3.68 -25.61
N LEU A 193 10.95 -3.03 -24.99
CA LEU A 193 10.92 -2.77 -23.55
C LEU A 193 9.81 -1.77 -23.17
N LEU A 194 9.68 -0.68 -23.94
CA LEU A 194 8.71 0.37 -23.65
C LEU A 194 7.26 -0.12 -23.86
N PRO A 195 6.88 -0.74 -24.99
CA PRO A 195 5.54 -1.29 -25.18
C PRO A 195 5.17 -2.33 -24.12
N PHE A 196 6.11 -3.22 -23.76
CA PHE A 196 5.88 -4.21 -22.72
C PHE A 196 5.59 -3.57 -21.36
N ASN A 197 6.41 -2.61 -20.93
CA ASN A 197 6.23 -1.97 -19.62
C ASN A 197 4.95 -1.13 -19.58
N ILE A 198 4.60 -0.45 -20.68
CA ILE A 198 3.32 0.27 -20.80
C ILE A 198 2.15 -0.71 -20.67
N ALA A 199 2.17 -1.84 -21.39
CA ALA A 199 1.13 -2.85 -21.30
C ALA A 199 1.01 -3.42 -19.87
N LYS A 200 2.13 -3.78 -19.24
CA LYS A 200 2.18 -4.26 -17.85
C LYS A 200 1.56 -3.25 -16.89
N MET A 201 1.97 -1.98 -16.98
CA MET A 201 1.44 -0.91 -16.13
C MET A 201 -0.04 -0.62 -16.40
N ALA A 202 -0.49 -0.68 -17.65
CA ALA A 202 -1.89 -0.46 -18.01
C ALA A 202 -2.79 -1.55 -17.41
N ILE A 203 -2.39 -2.82 -17.50
CA ILE A 203 -3.14 -3.93 -16.90
C ILE A 203 -3.18 -3.76 -15.38
N HIS A 204 -2.03 -3.47 -14.74
CA HIS A 204 -1.98 -3.23 -13.30
C HIS A 204 -2.88 -2.06 -12.89
N ALA A 205 -2.82 -0.96 -13.63
CA ALA A 205 -3.62 0.23 -13.38
C ALA A 205 -5.13 -0.04 -13.46
N VAL A 206 -5.59 -0.66 -14.55
CA VAL A 206 -7.01 -0.95 -14.77
C VAL A 206 -7.52 -1.92 -13.73
N VAL A 207 -6.82 -3.04 -13.51
CA VAL A 207 -7.28 -4.06 -12.57
C VAL A 207 -7.31 -3.51 -11.15
N THR A 208 -6.23 -2.86 -10.69
CA THR A 208 -6.20 -2.23 -9.36
C THR A 208 -7.31 -1.19 -9.22
N PHE A 209 -7.53 -0.31 -10.21
CA PHE A 209 -8.56 0.73 -10.11
C PHE A 209 -9.99 0.17 -9.99
N LEU A 210 -10.26 -1.00 -10.58
CA LEU A 210 -11.57 -1.65 -10.46
C LEU A 210 -11.78 -2.30 -9.08
N ILE A 211 -10.75 -2.95 -8.52
CA ILE A 211 -10.89 -3.78 -7.32
C ILE A 211 -10.48 -3.10 -6.01
N TYR A 212 -9.71 -2.00 -6.06
CA TYR A 212 -9.15 -1.43 -4.83
C TYR A 212 -10.22 -0.95 -3.85
N LYS A 213 -11.36 -0.43 -4.34
CA LYS A 213 -12.38 0.20 -3.48
C LYS A 213 -13.19 -0.84 -2.69
N PRO A 214 -13.72 -1.92 -3.30
CA PRO A 214 -14.31 -3.02 -2.55
C PRO A 214 -13.35 -3.59 -1.51
N ILE A 215 -12.09 -3.85 -1.89
CA ILE A 215 -11.09 -4.43 -0.99
C ILE A 215 -10.77 -3.49 0.16
N SER A 216 -10.52 -2.21 -0.13
CA SER A 216 -10.24 -1.20 0.92
C SER A 216 -11.41 -1.04 1.89
N ASN A 217 -12.65 -1.07 1.39
CA ASN A 217 -13.84 -0.98 2.25
C ASN A 217 -14.05 -2.22 3.12
N LEU A 218 -13.81 -3.42 2.57
CA LEU A 218 -13.86 -4.66 3.33
C LEU A 218 -12.80 -4.68 4.44
N LEU A 219 -11.59 -4.23 4.14
CA LEU A 219 -10.50 -4.15 5.10
C LEU A 219 -10.71 -3.03 6.13
N ALA A 220 -11.34 -1.91 5.76
CA ALA A 220 -11.66 -0.82 6.70
C ALA A 220 -12.70 -1.24 7.76
N LYS A 221 -13.63 -2.17 7.44
CA LYS A 221 -14.52 -2.79 8.45
C LYS A 221 -13.75 -3.70 9.42
N GLN A 222 -12.54 -4.08 9.03
CA GLN A 222 -11.62 -4.92 9.76
C GLN A 222 -10.45 -4.09 10.32
N GLN A 223 -10.62 -2.80 10.57
CA GLN A 223 -9.66 -1.94 11.26
C GLN A 223 -10.36 -1.33 12.46
#